data_AF-A0A1I5R1B5-F1
#
_entry.id   AF-A0A1I5R1B5-F1
#
_cell.length_a   1.000
_cell.length_b   1.000
_cell.length_c   1.000
_cell.angle_alpha   90.00
_cell.angle_beta   90.00
_cell.angle_gamma   90.00
#
_symmetry.space_group_name_H-M   'P 1'
#
loop_
_entity.id
_entity.type
_entity.pdbx_description
1 polymer ?
#
loop_
_entity_poly.entity_id
_entity_poly.type
_entity_poly.pdbx_seq_one_letter_code
_entity_poly.pdbx_strand_id
1 'polypeptide(L)'
;MIPLLEVCRAYQPQTIGRKDMDNDGAFPVYGANGVIGRYHSYNHEESEVLLGCRGSCGSVNVSEPQSWITGNAMVIKPRDHRLSKEFLRYFLDGSDAIAKTITGVAQPQITQKSLATVAIPLPPLEEQHRIVAVLDEAFAAIAIASANAQQNLANARELFDAAFRESFDHTDDGWAIYRLTDISENWDYLRRPVTKSDRIAGDIPYYGASGQVDSVRDHLFDDDLLLVSEDGANLLMRTYPIAFSITGKAWVNNHAHILNFDDMATQRLVEFYINSISVAPWVSGMAQPKLNQKALNQIPVPLPPMDQRERLVAELDELAEQIGKWEANRQTRLEALAALKQSLLHRAFSGELTSKAKTAAALDSDFATPAFAAKVVAFAYERHVAKNRVRNFGTVKAEKILHMVEAIGSVDLGRQPSREAAGPDDATHRHATWDWARSQHFFRFNKRSGGGHDFEKLSAYSGMIKEARTAIAGSAVEKAIELLVDMDRDFAELIATTYAAWNNLIIDRCAATDDDIVLAARDRWHRDKLRFDPSRFHDAIRFIRNNNIVPDGTAKRVGGQEALLL
;
A
#
# COMPACT_ATOMS: atom_id res chain seq x y z
N MET A 1 -12.86 13.89 -33.39
CA MET A 1 -13.74 12.85 -32.81
C MET A 1 -14.59 12.28 -33.92
N ILE A 2 -14.73 10.97 -34.00
CA ILE A 2 -15.53 10.25 -35.01
C ILE A 2 -16.44 9.27 -34.27
N PRO A 3 -17.70 9.04 -34.68
CA PRO A 3 -18.54 8.01 -34.07
C PRO A 3 -17.86 6.64 -34.09
N LEU A 4 -17.86 5.94 -32.95
CA LEU A 4 -17.15 4.68 -32.77
C LEU A 4 -17.59 3.62 -33.81
N LEU A 5 -18.88 3.55 -34.11
CA LEU A 5 -19.44 2.58 -35.07
C LEU A 5 -19.17 2.91 -36.54
N GLU A 6 -18.62 4.09 -36.86
CA GLU A 6 -18.13 4.38 -38.22
C GLU A 6 -16.78 3.71 -38.48
N VAL A 7 -15.93 3.59 -37.44
CA VAL A 7 -14.58 3.03 -37.54
C VAL A 7 -14.47 1.60 -37.00
N CYS A 8 -15.47 1.12 -36.26
CA CYS A 8 -15.52 -0.21 -35.66
C CYS A 8 -16.80 -0.99 -36.03
N ARG A 9 -16.69 -2.31 -36.10
CA ARG A 9 -17.82 -3.24 -36.09
C ARG A 9 -18.10 -3.69 -34.67
N ALA A 10 -19.33 -3.47 -34.19
CA ALA A 10 -19.81 -4.03 -32.93
C ALA A 10 -20.77 -5.20 -33.21
N TYR A 11 -20.52 -6.38 -32.63
CA TYR A 11 -21.43 -7.54 -32.77
C TYR A 11 -21.28 -8.53 -31.61
N GLN A 12 -22.33 -9.31 -31.36
CA GLN A 12 -22.30 -10.39 -30.37
C GLN A 12 -22.25 -11.73 -31.11
N PRO A 13 -21.25 -12.59 -30.85
CA PRO A 13 -21.17 -13.91 -31.47
C PRO A 13 -22.19 -14.90 -30.90
N GLN A 14 -22.19 -16.12 -31.43
CA GLN A 14 -23.04 -17.20 -30.93
C GLN A 14 -22.70 -17.57 -29.48
N THR A 15 -23.73 -17.62 -28.63
CA THR A 15 -23.61 -18.05 -27.24
C THR A 15 -23.47 -19.57 -27.15
N ILE A 16 -22.47 -20.03 -26.40
CA ILE A 16 -22.36 -21.42 -25.95
C ILE A 16 -22.59 -21.50 -24.45
N GLY A 17 -23.29 -22.54 -24.01
CA GLY A 17 -23.61 -22.76 -22.60
C GLY A 17 -22.47 -23.44 -21.86
N ARG A 18 -22.43 -23.30 -20.54
CA ARG A 18 -21.40 -23.95 -19.70
C ARG A 18 -21.42 -25.48 -19.79
N LYS A 19 -22.56 -26.06 -20.16
CA LYS A 19 -22.72 -27.51 -20.38
C LYS A 19 -22.04 -28.01 -21.65
N ASP A 20 -21.80 -27.11 -22.60
CA ASP A 20 -21.17 -27.40 -23.88
C ASP A 20 -19.65 -27.18 -23.81
N MET A 21 -19.16 -26.56 -22.73
CA MET A 21 -17.74 -26.34 -22.47
C MET A 21 -17.11 -27.61 -21.91
N ASP A 22 -15.88 -27.88 -22.34
CA ASP A 22 -15.12 -29.07 -21.97
C ASP A 22 -13.76 -28.63 -21.43
N ASN A 23 -13.36 -29.14 -20.25
CA ASN A 23 -12.08 -28.79 -19.65
C ASN A 23 -10.90 -29.28 -20.50
N ASP A 24 -11.09 -30.31 -21.33
CA ASP A 24 -10.08 -30.87 -22.24
C ASP A 24 -10.07 -30.17 -23.62
N GLY A 25 -10.88 -29.13 -23.81
CA GLY A 25 -10.96 -28.39 -25.09
C GLY A 25 -9.65 -27.72 -25.48
N ALA A 26 -9.31 -27.74 -26.77
CA ALA A 26 -8.07 -27.16 -27.28
C ALA A 26 -8.03 -25.62 -27.21
N PHE A 27 -9.19 -24.94 -27.29
CA PHE A 27 -9.27 -23.48 -27.43
C PHE A 27 -9.97 -22.82 -26.24
N PRO A 28 -9.52 -21.62 -25.81
CA PRO A 28 -10.16 -20.88 -24.73
C PRO A 28 -11.52 -20.32 -25.17
N VAL A 29 -12.49 -20.38 -24.27
CA VAL A 29 -13.79 -19.71 -24.42
C VAL A 29 -13.77 -18.41 -23.61
N TYR A 30 -13.99 -17.30 -24.28
CA TYR A 30 -14.08 -15.97 -23.67
C TYR A 30 -15.52 -15.53 -23.46
N GLY A 31 -15.79 -15.02 -22.27
CA GLY A 31 -16.90 -14.12 -22.01
C GLY A 31 -16.43 -12.69 -21.76
N ALA A 32 -17.36 -11.84 -21.30
CA ALA A 32 -17.09 -10.43 -21.00
C ALA A 32 -15.90 -10.20 -20.05
N ASN A 33 -15.65 -11.12 -19.12
CA ASN A 33 -14.63 -11.02 -18.06
C ASN A 33 -13.37 -11.85 -18.31
N GLY A 34 -13.13 -12.27 -19.56
CA GLY A 34 -12.03 -13.16 -19.90
C GLY A 34 -12.46 -14.62 -20.03
N VAL A 35 -11.54 -15.54 -19.77
CA VAL A 35 -11.72 -16.97 -20.04
C VAL A 35 -12.73 -17.58 -19.06
N ILE A 36 -13.75 -18.25 -19.60
CA ILE A 36 -14.84 -18.90 -18.82
C ILE A 36 -14.86 -20.43 -18.96
N GLY A 37 -14.04 -20.99 -19.84
CA GLY A 37 -13.95 -22.43 -20.11
C GLY A 37 -13.08 -22.72 -21.32
N ARG A 38 -13.12 -23.96 -21.80
CA ARG A 38 -12.45 -24.38 -23.04
C ARG A 38 -13.42 -25.12 -23.96
N TYR A 39 -13.09 -25.19 -25.24
CA TYR A 39 -13.91 -25.79 -26.28
C TYR A 39 -13.06 -26.38 -27.41
N HIS A 40 -13.64 -27.28 -28.20
CA HIS A 40 -12.95 -28.02 -29.26
C HIS A 40 -12.80 -27.24 -30.58
N SER A 41 -13.46 -26.09 -30.69
CA SER A 41 -13.38 -25.21 -31.88
C SER A 41 -13.29 -23.73 -31.48
N TYR A 42 -12.82 -22.89 -32.40
CA TYR A 42 -12.81 -21.43 -32.25
C TYR A 42 -13.76 -20.77 -33.27
N ASN A 43 -14.27 -19.58 -32.94
CA ASN A 43 -15.05 -18.75 -33.88
C ASN A 43 -14.34 -17.45 -34.28
N HIS A 44 -13.18 -17.16 -33.68
CA HIS A 44 -12.30 -16.06 -34.06
C HIS A 44 -10.86 -16.58 -34.16
N GLU A 45 -10.27 -16.39 -35.34
CA GLU A 45 -8.88 -16.77 -35.60
C GLU A 45 -7.91 -15.75 -35.00
N GLU A 46 -8.25 -14.46 -35.05
CA GLU A 46 -7.46 -13.38 -34.49
C GLU A 46 -7.92 -13.00 -33.07
N SER A 47 -7.04 -12.31 -32.35
CA SER A 47 -7.38 -11.63 -31.10
C SER A 47 -8.39 -10.50 -31.35
N GLU A 48 -9.37 -10.35 -30.46
CA GLU A 48 -10.44 -9.34 -30.57
C GLU A 48 -10.64 -8.56 -29.27
N VAL A 49 -11.08 -7.30 -29.39
CA VAL A 49 -11.44 -6.47 -28.22
C VAL A 49 -12.89 -6.76 -27.82
N LEU A 50 -13.08 -7.10 -26.56
CA LEU A 50 -14.34 -7.55 -25.97
C LEU A 50 -14.86 -6.49 -25.01
N LEU A 51 -16.14 -6.16 -25.12
CA LEU A 51 -16.85 -5.28 -24.21
C LEU A 51 -17.95 -6.06 -23.48
N GLY A 52 -17.95 -5.99 -22.16
CA GLY A 52 -18.98 -6.58 -21.31
C GLY A 52 -20.29 -5.83 -21.40
N CYS A 53 -21.36 -6.55 -21.75
CA CYS A 53 -22.65 -5.92 -22.06
C CYS A 53 -23.77 -6.25 -21.08
N ARG A 54 -23.60 -7.28 -20.25
CA ARG A 54 -24.57 -7.74 -19.24
C ARG A 54 -23.82 -8.34 -18.05
N GLY A 55 -24.26 -8.04 -16.83
CA GLY A 55 -23.57 -8.44 -15.59
C GLY A 55 -22.36 -7.56 -15.33
N SER A 56 -21.24 -7.84 -15.99
CA SER A 56 -20.00 -7.06 -15.89
C SER A 56 -19.93 -5.97 -16.95
N CYS A 57 -20.96 -5.13 -16.92
CA CYS A 57 -21.21 -4.09 -17.91
C CYS A 57 -20.08 -3.04 -17.90
N GLY A 58 -19.49 -2.77 -19.06
CA GLY A 58 -18.39 -1.80 -19.21
C GLY A 58 -16.97 -2.38 -19.02
N SER A 59 -16.84 -3.66 -18.65
CA SER A 59 -15.52 -4.32 -18.63
C SER A 59 -14.95 -4.48 -20.04
N VAL A 60 -13.64 -4.27 -20.19
CA VAL A 60 -12.93 -4.46 -21.47
C VAL A 60 -11.91 -5.57 -21.32
N ASN A 61 -11.91 -6.49 -22.29
CA ASN A 61 -10.96 -7.59 -22.35
C ASN A 61 -10.45 -7.77 -23.77
N VAL A 62 -9.36 -8.53 -23.92
CA VAL A 62 -8.81 -8.92 -25.23
C VAL A 62 -8.71 -10.43 -25.26
N SER A 63 -9.24 -11.05 -26.32
CA SER A 63 -9.12 -12.50 -26.49
C SER A 63 -7.74 -12.88 -27.05
N GLU A 64 -7.29 -14.09 -26.74
CA GLU A 64 -6.22 -14.74 -27.50
C GLU A 64 -6.67 -15.05 -28.94
N PRO A 65 -5.75 -15.16 -29.90
CA PRO A 65 -6.03 -15.77 -31.21
C PRO A 65 -6.60 -17.20 -31.05
N GLN A 66 -7.30 -17.67 -32.08
CA GLN A 66 -7.94 -19.00 -32.09
C GLN A 66 -8.78 -19.25 -30.83
N SER A 67 -9.73 -18.36 -30.57
CA SER A 67 -10.60 -18.43 -29.40
C SER A 67 -12.08 -18.48 -29.76
N TRP A 68 -12.89 -19.01 -28.84
CA TRP A 68 -14.34 -18.93 -28.92
C TRP A 68 -14.85 -17.77 -28.07
N ILE A 69 -15.41 -16.74 -28.68
CA ILE A 69 -16.06 -15.65 -27.95
C ILE A 69 -17.56 -15.94 -27.89
N THR A 70 -18.13 -15.95 -26.68
CA THR A 70 -19.57 -16.22 -26.46
C THR A 70 -20.38 -14.91 -26.44
N GLY A 71 -21.67 -14.98 -26.73
CA GLY A 71 -22.53 -13.80 -26.91
C GLY A 71 -22.79 -12.95 -25.67
N ASN A 72 -22.25 -13.30 -24.50
CA ASN A 72 -22.26 -12.41 -23.32
C ASN A 72 -21.21 -11.27 -23.42
N ALA A 73 -20.27 -11.38 -24.36
CA ALA A 73 -19.35 -10.32 -24.76
C ALA A 73 -19.78 -9.72 -26.11
N MET A 74 -19.58 -8.42 -26.29
CA MET A 74 -19.66 -7.77 -27.59
C MET A 74 -18.26 -7.56 -28.14
N VAL A 75 -18.02 -8.05 -29.35
CA VAL A 75 -16.77 -7.84 -30.09
C VAL A 75 -16.81 -6.46 -30.72
N ILE A 76 -15.80 -5.64 -30.44
CA ILE A 76 -15.58 -4.33 -31.07
C ILE A 76 -14.32 -4.43 -31.95
N LYS A 77 -14.53 -4.71 -33.24
CA LYS A 77 -13.44 -4.93 -34.21
C LYS A 77 -13.19 -3.67 -35.05
N PRO A 78 -11.97 -3.11 -35.08
CA PRO A 78 -11.62 -2.05 -36.04
C PRO A 78 -11.92 -2.49 -37.48
N ARG A 79 -12.58 -1.62 -38.26
CA ARG A 79 -12.76 -1.78 -39.71
C ARG A 79 -11.92 -0.79 -40.50
N ASP A 80 -11.48 0.28 -39.86
CA ASP A 80 -10.61 1.30 -40.41
C ASP A 80 -9.16 1.00 -40.06
N HIS A 81 -8.29 0.94 -41.08
CA HIS A 81 -6.86 0.69 -40.91
C HIS A 81 -6.14 1.84 -40.18
N ARG A 82 -6.79 3.00 -40.03
CA ARG A 82 -6.28 4.16 -39.29
C ARG A 82 -6.45 4.02 -37.78
N LEU A 83 -7.11 2.97 -37.28
CA LEU A 83 -7.33 2.75 -35.85
C LEU A 83 -6.57 1.51 -35.36
N SER A 84 -5.64 1.73 -34.41
CA SER A 84 -4.96 0.64 -33.70
C SER A 84 -5.92 -0.07 -32.74
N LYS A 85 -5.77 -1.40 -32.65
CA LYS A 85 -6.55 -2.25 -31.75
C LYS A 85 -6.21 -1.97 -30.28
N GLU A 86 -4.94 -1.71 -29.99
CA GLU A 86 -4.40 -1.37 -28.69
C GLU A 86 -4.92 0.00 -28.20
N PHE A 87 -4.97 0.98 -29.10
CA PHE A 87 -5.56 2.28 -28.82
C PHE A 87 -7.06 2.18 -28.53
N LEU A 88 -7.78 1.41 -29.35
CA LEU A 88 -9.20 1.12 -29.13
C LEU A 88 -9.44 0.47 -27.75
N ARG A 89 -8.61 -0.51 -27.36
CA ARG A 89 -8.69 -1.15 -26.05
C ARG A 89 -8.61 -0.13 -24.92
N TYR A 90 -7.59 0.73 -24.93
CA TYR A 90 -7.44 1.74 -23.88
C TYR A 90 -8.57 2.77 -23.87
N PHE A 91 -9.06 3.18 -25.04
CA PHE A 91 -10.19 4.09 -25.14
C PHE A 91 -11.44 3.48 -24.50
N LEU A 92 -11.73 2.21 -24.77
CA LEU A 92 -12.90 1.55 -24.19
C LEU A 92 -12.75 1.37 -22.66
N ASP A 93 -11.54 1.06 -22.17
CA ASP A 93 -11.26 0.85 -20.74
C ASP A 93 -11.36 2.14 -19.92
N GLY A 94 -11.00 3.28 -20.53
CA GLY A 94 -10.86 4.56 -19.83
C GLY A 94 -11.86 5.65 -20.17
N SER A 95 -12.81 5.38 -21.07
CA SER A 95 -13.74 6.41 -21.51
C SER A 95 -14.97 6.49 -20.60
N ASP A 96 -15.13 7.65 -19.96
CA ASP A 96 -16.39 8.08 -19.35
C ASP A 96 -17.59 7.93 -20.28
N ALA A 97 -17.39 8.01 -21.60
CA ALA A 97 -18.46 7.84 -22.57
C ALA A 97 -19.03 6.42 -22.53
N ILE A 98 -18.20 5.39 -22.33
CA ILE A 98 -18.66 4.00 -22.19
C ILE A 98 -19.45 3.83 -20.89
N ALA A 99 -18.95 4.35 -19.77
CA ALA A 99 -19.67 4.31 -18.49
C ALA A 99 -21.05 4.99 -18.59
N LYS A 100 -21.15 6.12 -19.29
CA LYS A 100 -22.41 6.85 -19.54
C LYS A 100 -23.38 6.13 -20.49
N THR A 101 -22.93 5.10 -21.22
CA THR A 101 -23.80 4.31 -22.11
C THR A 101 -24.48 3.13 -21.41
N ILE A 102 -24.14 2.87 -20.15
CA ILE A 102 -24.76 1.83 -19.34
C ILE A 102 -26.18 2.28 -18.99
N THR A 103 -27.17 1.45 -19.36
CA THR A 103 -28.59 1.70 -19.10
C THR A 103 -29.18 0.61 -18.21
N GLY A 104 -30.27 0.92 -17.50
CA GLY A 104 -30.99 -0.02 -16.64
C GLY A 104 -30.45 -0.08 -15.21
N VAL A 105 -31.29 0.31 -14.23
CA VAL A 105 -30.90 0.39 -12.81
C VAL A 105 -30.83 -1.00 -12.16
N ALA A 106 -31.78 -1.88 -12.46
CA ALA A 106 -31.84 -3.24 -11.90
C ALA A 106 -30.97 -4.26 -12.67
N GLN A 107 -30.72 -4.02 -13.96
CA GLN A 107 -29.88 -4.87 -14.79
C GLN A 107 -29.07 -3.99 -15.78
N PRO A 108 -27.85 -3.60 -15.40
CA PRO A 108 -26.98 -2.78 -16.24
C PRO A 108 -26.71 -3.43 -17.59
N GLN A 109 -26.89 -2.67 -18.69
CA GLN A 109 -26.66 -3.15 -20.04
C GLN A 109 -26.04 -2.10 -20.97
N ILE A 110 -25.17 -2.58 -21.88
CA ILE A 110 -24.68 -1.84 -23.05
C ILE A 110 -25.27 -2.50 -24.30
N THR A 111 -25.82 -1.68 -25.20
CA THR A 111 -26.42 -2.14 -26.45
C THR A 111 -25.65 -1.52 -27.62
N GLN A 112 -25.73 -2.12 -28.82
CA GLN A 112 -25.17 -1.49 -30.02
C GLN A 112 -25.74 -0.09 -30.26
N LYS A 113 -27.02 0.13 -29.92
CA LYS A 113 -27.67 1.44 -30.04
C LYS A 113 -27.09 2.47 -29.07
N SER A 114 -26.78 2.09 -27.83
CA SER A 114 -26.14 3.01 -26.88
C SER A 114 -24.68 3.28 -27.26
N LEU A 115 -23.95 2.31 -27.82
CA LEU A 115 -22.60 2.53 -28.35
C LEU A 115 -22.54 3.49 -29.55
N ALA A 116 -23.65 3.64 -30.29
CA ALA A 116 -23.71 4.55 -31.43
C ALA A 116 -23.52 6.04 -31.04
N THR A 117 -23.72 6.39 -29.76
CA THR A 117 -23.51 7.76 -29.26
C THR A 117 -22.08 8.03 -28.83
N VAL A 118 -21.22 7.01 -28.79
CA VAL A 118 -19.82 7.13 -28.37
C VAL A 118 -18.99 7.63 -29.55
N ALA A 119 -18.19 8.67 -29.30
CA ALA A 119 -17.21 9.16 -30.27
C ALA A 119 -15.79 8.91 -29.77
N ILE A 120 -14.91 8.48 -30.67
CA ILE A 120 -13.51 8.17 -30.40
C ILE A 120 -12.59 9.23 -31.04
N PRO A 121 -11.51 9.68 -30.38
CA PRO A 121 -10.48 10.47 -31.04
C PRO A 121 -9.71 9.59 -32.03
N LEU A 122 -9.44 10.09 -33.23
CA LEU A 122 -8.68 9.36 -34.25
C LEU A 122 -7.43 10.18 -34.66
N PRO A 123 -6.41 10.29 -33.78
CA PRO A 123 -5.13 10.89 -34.15
C PRO A 123 -4.37 9.98 -35.13
N PRO A 124 -3.29 10.45 -35.77
CA PRO A 124 -2.45 9.60 -36.62
C PRO A 124 -1.96 8.34 -35.89
N LEU A 125 -1.77 7.23 -36.62
CA LEU A 125 -1.35 5.94 -36.04
C LEU A 125 -0.09 6.03 -35.19
N GLU A 126 0.89 6.84 -35.62
CA GLU A 126 2.12 7.09 -34.86
C GLU A 126 1.82 7.66 -33.46
N GLU A 127 0.90 8.63 -33.39
CA GLU A 127 0.49 9.22 -32.12
C GLU A 127 -0.34 8.26 -31.27
N GLN A 128 -1.18 7.42 -31.89
CA GLN A 128 -1.88 6.35 -31.18
C GLN A 128 -0.89 5.40 -30.51
N HIS A 129 0.14 4.95 -31.24
CA HIS A 129 1.18 4.08 -30.68
C HIS A 129 1.98 4.78 -29.58
N ARG A 130 2.27 6.08 -29.71
CA ARG A 130 2.94 6.87 -28.66
C ARG A 130 2.12 6.93 -27.38
N ILE A 131 0.81 7.18 -27.49
CA ILE A 131 -0.11 7.20 -26.34
C ILE A 131 -0.18 5.82 -25.70
N VAL A 132 -0.32 4.76 -26.50
CA VAL A 132 -0.36 3.38 -26.02
C VAL A 132 0.91 3.04 -25.25
N ALA A 133 2.10 3.34 -25.78
CA ALA A 133 3.37 3.07 -25.11
C ALA A 133 3.49 3.77 -23.75
N VAL A 134 3.08 5.05 -23.65
CA VAL A 134 3.07 5.79 -22.38
C VAL A 134 2.08 5.19 -21.37
N LEU A 135 0.91 4.77 -21.83
CA LEU A 135 -0.10 4.13 -20.98
C LEU A 135 0.33 2.74 -20.51
N ASP A 136 0.94 1.93 -21.39
CA ASP A 136 1.48 0.61 -21.05
C ASP A 136 2.57 0.75 -19.97
N GLU A 137 3.53 1.66 -20.17
CA GLU A 137 4.60 1.93 -19.20
C GLU A 137 4.04 2.39 -17.85
N ALA A 138 3.16 3.40 -17.87
CA ALA A 138 2.57 3.94 -16.64
C ALA A 138 1.70 2.91 -15.91
N PHE A 139 0.95 2.09 -16.63
CA PHE A 139 0.06 1.10 -16.00
C PHE A 139 0.82 -0.12 -15.50
N ALA A 140 1.88 -0.52 -16.17
CA ALA A 140 2.80 -1.53 -15.64
C ALA A 140 3.39 -1.06 -14.30
N ALA A 141 3.86 0.20 -14.23
CA ALA A 141 4.36 0.79 -13.00
C ALA A 141 3.28 0.87 -11.90
N ILE A 142 2.06 1.32 -12.23
CA ILE A 142 0.93 1.37 -11.28
C ILE A 142 0.57 -0.03 -10.78
N ALA A 143 0.49 -1.02 -11.66
CA ALA A 143 0.14 -2.39 -11.29
C ALA A 143 1.15 -2.99 -10.30
N ILE A 144 2.45 -2.78 -10.55
CA ILE A 144 3.53 -3.19 -9.64
C ILE A 144 3.38 -2.46 -8.30
N ALA A 145 3.20 -1.14 -8.33
CA ALA A 145 3.05 -0.33 -7.11
C ALA A 145 1.82 -0.75 -6.28
N SER A 146 0.69 -1.04 -6.91
CA SER A 146 -0.52 -1.51 -6.24
C SER A 146 -0.34 -2.90 -5.64
N ALA A 147 0.25 -3.84 -6.38
CA ALA A 147 0.53 -5.19 -5.88
C ALA A 147 1.48 -5.16 -4.67
N ASN A 148 2.56 -4.37 -4.74
CA ASN A 148 3.49 -4.21 -3.63
C ASN A 148 2.82 -3.56 -2.41
N ALA A 149 1.99 -2.54 -2.63
CA ALA A 149 1.27 -1.88 -1.56
C ALA A 149 0.26 -2.83 -0.85
N GLN A 150 -0.41 -3.70 -1.60
CA GLN A 150 -1.29 -4.73 -1.05
C GLN A 150 -0.50 -5.80 -0.28
N GLN A 151 0.63 -6.27 -0.84
CA GLN A 151 1.46 -7.27 -0.18
C GLN A 151 2.09 -6.73 1.12
N ASN A 152 2.57 -5.49 1.11
CA ASN A 152 3.12 -4.88 2.32
C ASN A 152 2.05 -4.71 3.39
N LEU A 153 0.81 -4.38 3.02
CA LEU A 153 -0.30 -4.32 3.96
C LEU A 153 -0.55 -5.70 4.61
N ALA A 154 -0.52 -6.77 3.82
CA ALA A 154 -0.65 -8.13 4.33
C ALA A 154 0.52 -8.53 5.25
N ASN A 155 1.76 -8.30 4.82
CA ASN A 155 2.95 -8.62 5.61
C ASN A 155 3.01 -7.83 6.93
N ALA A 156 2.63 -6.55 6.89
CA ALA A 156 2.62 -5.70 8.07
C ALA A 156 1.63 -6.25 9.10
N ARG A 157 0.40 -6.59 8.68
CA ARG A 157 -0.60 -7.25 9.54
C ARG A 157 -0.07 -8.51 10.19
N GLU A 158 0.57 -9.37 9.41
CA GLU A 158 1.14 -10.61 9.92
C GLU A 158 2.27 -10.38 10.94
N LEU A 159 3.15 -9.41 10.68
CA LEU A 159 4.21 -9.00 11.62
C LEU A 159 3.62 -8.40 12.90
N PHE A 160 2.54 -7.62 12.79
CA PHE A 160 1.87 -7.06 13.97
C PHE A 160 1.23 -8.14 14.80
N ASP A 161 0.49 -9.07 14.19
CA ASP A 161 -0.06 -10.23 14.89
C ASP A 161 1.05 -11.05 15.56
N ALA A 162 2.21 -11.18 14.93
CA ALA A 162 3.38 -11.81 15.54
C ALA A 162 3.94 -11.03 16.73
N ALA A 163 4.11 -9.71 16.62
CA ALA A 163 4.58 -8.85 17.71
C ALA A 163 3.61 -8.86 18.90
N PHE A 164 2.30 -8.80 18.65
CA PHE A 164 1.29 -8.94 19.70
C PHE A 164 1.43 -10.31 20.39
N ARG A 165 1.55 -11.41 19.64
CA ARG A 165 1.75 -12.74 20.24
C ARG A 165 3.03 -12.83 21.08
N GLU A 166 4.12 -12.25 20.60
CA GLU A 166 5.40 -12.21 21.34
C GLU A 166 5.25 -11.47 22.67
N SER A 167 4.51 -10.35 22.70
CA SER A 167 4.19 -9.62 23.94
C SER A 167 3.38 -10.43 24.97
N PHE A 168 2.82 -11.58 24.59
CA PHE A 168 2.12 -12.49 25.50
C PHE A 168 2.91 -13.79 25.78
N ASP A 169 4.12 -13.95 25.25
CA ASP A 169 4.97 -15.15 25.42
C ASP A 169 6.01 -15.01 26.56
N HIS A 170 5.63 -14.34 27.65
CA HIS A 170 6.48 -14.06 28.81
C HIS A 170 6.21 -15.00 30.00
N THR A 171 6.39 -16.31 29.81
CA THR A 171 6.14 -17.29 30.89
C THR A 171 7.14 -17.24 32.05
N ASP A 172 8.29 -16.57 31.89
CA ASP A 172 9.35 -16.49 32.91
C ASP A 172 9.29 -15.22 33.80
N ASP A 173 8.37 -14.28 33.54
CA ASP A 173 8.28 -12.98 34.24
C ASP A 173 7.20 -12.93 35.35
N GLY A 174 6.76 -14.10 35.85
CA GLY A 174 5.74 -14.19 36.89
C GLY A 174 4.30 -14.02 36.39
N TRP A 175 4.07 -14.19 35.09
CA TRP A 175 2.75 -14.21 34.48
C TRP A 175 1.96 -15.45 34.92
N ALA A 176 0.65 -15.29 35.05
CA ALA A 176 -0.26 -16.39 35.37
C ALA A 176 -1.26 -16.60 34.24
N ILE A 177 -1.60 -17.87 33.99
CA ILE A 177 -2.63 -18.25 33.02
C ILE A 177 -3.97 -18.37 33.75
N TYR A 178 -4.94 -17.57 33.31
CA TYR A 178 -6.31 -17.58 33.80
C TYR A 178 -7.25 -18.14 32.74
N ARG A 179 -8.38 -18.72 33.11
CA ARG A 179 -9.48 -18.90 32.15
C ARG A 179 -10.27 -17.61 32.08
N LEU A 180 -10.87 -17.31 30.92
CA LEU A 180 -11.74 -16.13 30.81
C LEU A 180 -12.81 -16.07 31.91
N THR A 181 -13.39 -17.21 32.29
CA THR A 181 -14.37 -17.26 33.40
C THR A 181 -13.83 -16.89 34.78
N ASP A 182 -12.51 -16.90 34.96
CA ASP A 182 -11.87 -16.57 36.26
C ASP A 182 -11.61 -15.06 36.40
N ILE A 183 -11.64 -14.32 35.29
CA ILE A 183 -11.26 -12.90 35.20
C ILE A 183 -12.34 -12.01 34.59
N SER A 184 -13.47 -12.59 34.15
CA SER A 184 -14.58 -11.87 33.53
C SER A 184 -15.92 -12.51 33.87
N GLU A 185 -16.97 -11.69 33.90
CA GLU A 185 -18.35 -12.16 33.96
C GLU A 185 -18.97 -12.09 32.57
N ASN A 186 -19.55 -13.21 32.12
CA ASN A 186 -20.20 -13.28 30.82
C ASN A 186 -21.69 -12.93 30.93
N TRP A 187 -22.08 -11.81 30.32
CA TRP A 187 -23.42 -11.21 30.41
C TRP A 187 -24.33 -11.57 29.23
N ASP A 188 -24.05 -12.66 28.53
CA ASP A 188 -24.84 -13.12 27.38
C ASP A 188 -26.33 -13.29 27.68
N TYR A 189 -26.69 -13.56 28.94
CA TYR A 189 -28.06 -13.71 29.40
C TYR A 189 -28.86 -12.39 29.44
N LEU A 190 -28.18 -11.24 29.39
CA LEU A 190 -28.79 -9.91 29.33
C LEU A 190 -29.16 -9.50 27.89
N ARG A 191 -28.65 -10.21 26.88
CA ARG A 191 -28.90 -9.91 25.45
C ARG A 191 -30.38 -10.04 25.10
N ARG A 192 -30.90 -9.10 24.33
CA ARG A 192 -32.25 -9.18 23.72
C ARG A 192 -32.15 -8.92 22.22
N PRO A 193 -32.16 -9.94 21.35
CA PRO A 193 -32.09 -9.74 19.92
C PRO A 193 -33.35 -9.03 19.41
N VAL A 194 -33.18 -8.09 18.48
CA VAL A 194 -34.28 -7.32 17.86
C VAL A 194 -34.10 -7.41 16.35
N THR A 195 -35.15 -7.87 15.66
CA THR A 195 -35.12 -8.00 14.21
C THR A 195 -35.02 -6.63 13.55
N LYS A 196 -34.45 -6.55 12.34
CA LYS A 196 -34.27 -5.27 11.66
C LYS A 196 -35.56 -4.48 11.47
N SER A 197 -36.69 -5.16 11.24
CA SER A 197 -38.01 -4.53 11.08
C SER A 197 -38.56 -3.95 12.39
N ASP A 198 -38.17 -4.51 13.53
CA ASP A 198 -38.68 -4.13 14.85
C ASP A 198 -37.77 -3.10 15.56
N ARG A 199 -36.62 -2.77 14.95
CA ARG A 199 -35.72 -1.73 15.46
C ARG A 199 -36.38 -0.38 15.32
N ILE A 200 -36.47 0.34 16.44
CA ILE A 200 -36.88 1.74 16.45
C ILE A 200 -35.62 2.58 16.33
N ALA A 201 -35.53 3.36 15.26
CA ALA A 201 -34.38 4.24 15.00
C ALA A 201 -34.15 5.22 16.17
N GLY A 202 -32.88 5.45 16.48
CA GLY A 202 -32.42 6.42 17.47
C GLY A 202 -30.91 6.55 17.43
N ASP A 203 -30.32 7.03 18.53
CA ASP A 203 -28.91 7.45 18.56
C ASP A 203 -28.00 6.46 19.31
N ILE A 204 -28.57 5.40 19.91
CA ILE A 204 -27.82 4.40 20.68
C ILE A 204 -27.25 3.34 19.74
N PRO A 205 -25.95 3.01 19.81
CA PRO A 205 -25.35 1.99 18.96
C PRO A 205 -25.93 0.59 19.22
N TYR A 206 -26.30 -0.08 18.13
CA TYR A 206 -26.71 -1.48 18.12
C TYR A 206 -25.57 -2.36 17.57
N TYR A 207 -24.98 -3.19 18.42
CA TYR A 207 -23.82 -4.01 18.10
C TYR A 207 -24.17 -5.43 17.67
N GLY A 208 -23.40 -5.97 16.72
CA GLY A 208 -23.41 -7.37 16.29
C GLY A 208 -22.01 -7.98 16.37
N ALA A 209 -21.79 -9.09 15.65
CA ALA A 209 -20.54 -9.86 15.72
C ALA A 209 -19.28 -9.05 15.39
N SER A 210 -19.36 -8.03 14.53
CA SER A 210 -18.19 -7.33 13.99
C SER A 210 -18.25 -5.81 14.20
N GLY A 211 -18.89 -5.37 15.28
CA GLY A 211 -19.03 -3.95 15.60
C GLY A 211 -20.47 -3.43 15.49
N GLN A 212 -20.60 -2.12 15.36
CA GLN A 212 -21.89 -1.44 15.27
C GLN A 212 -22.57 -1.77 13.93
N VAL A 213 -23.82 -2.21 13.98
CA VAL A 213 -24.64 -2.59 12.83
C VAL A 213 -25.72 -1.55 12.53
N ASP A 214 -26.20 -0.86 13.55
CA ASP A 214 -27.33 0.08 13.46
C ASP A 214 -27.30 1.08 14.62
N SER A 215 -28.30 1.97 14.65
CA SER A 215 -28.60 2.80 15.82
C SER A 215 -30.07 2.70 16.22
N VAL A 216 -30.32 2.49 17.50
CA VAL A 216 -31.64 2.26 18.09
C VAL A 216 -31.96 3.31 19.16
N ARG A 217 -33.23 3.41 19.53
CA ARG A 217 -33.72 4.39 20.51
C ARG A 217 -33.36 4.07 21.96
N ASP A 218 -33.42 2.80 22.34
CA ASP A 218 -33.25 2.35 23.72
C ASP A 218 -31.88 1.64 23.89
N HIS A 219 -31.48 1.34 25.13
CA HIS A 219 -30.24 0.64 25.46
C HIS A 219 -30.50 -0.49 26.46
N LEU A 220 -29.61 -1.48 26.50
CA LEU A 220 -29.58 -2.53 27.53
C LEU A 220 -28.42 -2.37 28.50
N PHE A 221 -27.35 -1.71 28.05
CA PHE A 221 -26.09 -1.54 28.76
C PHE A 221 -25.73 -0.07 28.79
N ASP A 222 -25.02 0.36 29.84
CA ASP A 222 -24.40 1.69 29.96
C ASP A 222 -23.07 1.52 30.74
N ASP A 223 -22.22 0.65 30.22
CA ASP A 223 -21.06 0.08 30.91
C ASP A 223 -19.85 0.03 29.97
N ASP A 224 -18.67 -0.24 30.53
CA ASP A 224 -17.47 -0.61 29.77
C ASP A 224 -17.48 -2.13 29.57
N LEU A 225 -17.60 -2.57 28.31
CA LEU A 225 -17.78 -3.98 27.99
C LEU A 225 -16.85 -4.41 26.87
N LEU A 226 -16.35 -5.64 26.93
CA LEU A 226 -15.67 -6.27 25.81
C LEU A 226 -16.66 -7.17 25.07
N LEU A 227 -16.84 -6.88 23.78
CA LEU A 227 -17.63 -7.72 22.89
C LEU A 227 -16.73 -8.69 22.13
N VAL A 228 -17.14 -9.96 22.04
CA VAL A 228 -16.44 -10.99 21.25
C VAL A 228 -17.41 -11.65 20.28
N SER A 229 -17.04 -11.79 18.99
CA SER A 229 -17.90 -12.42 17.99
C SER A 229 -18.34 -13.84 18.43
N GLU A 230 -19.64 -14.14 18.38
CA GLU A 230 -20.17 -15.47 18.69
C GLU A 230 -20.22 -16.36 17.43
N ASP A 231 -20.55 -15.78 16.28
CA ASP A 231 -20.67 -16.51 15.02
C ASP A 231 -20.19 -15.71 13.80
N GLY A 232 -19.95 -16.44 12.71
CA GLY A 232 -19.60 -15.88 11.40
C GLY A 232 -18.25 -16.36 10.88
N ALA A 233 -18.08 -16.28 9.56
CA ALA A 233 -16.84 -16.69 8.89
C ALA A 233 -15.61 -15.91 9.38
N ASN A 234 -15.80 -14.70 9.90
CA ASN A 234 -14.74 -13.84 10.42
C ASN A 234 -14.01 -14.45 11.64
N LEU A 235 -14.64 -15.38 12.38
CA LEU A 235 -13.97 -16.13 13.47
C LEU A 235 -12.73 -16.87 12.98
N LEU A 236 -12.74 -17.34 11.73
CA LEU A 236 -11.63 -18.07 11.11
C LEU A 236 -10.84 -17.20 10.12
N MET A 237 -11.54 -16.33 9.36
CA MET A 237 -10.89 -15.49 8.34
C MET A 237 -10.08 -14.34 8.93
N ARG A 238 -10.47 -13.83 10.12
CA ARG A 238 -9.77 -12.74 10.81
C ARG A 238 -9.58 -11.48 9.95
N THR A 239 -10.55 -11.20 9.07
CA THR A 239 -10.56 -9.99 8.23
C THR A 239 -10.72 -8.72 9.07
N TYR A 240 -11.46 -8.83 10.17
CA TYR A 240 -11.66 -7.78 11.16
C TYR A 240 -11.40 -8.31 12.57
N PRO A 241 -11.07 -7.45 13.55
CA PRO A 241 -11.02 -7.84 14.95
C PRO A 241 -12.29 -8.58 15.36
N ILE A 242 -12.14 -9.64 16.15
CA ILE A 242 -13.29 -10.38 16.68
C ILE A 242 -13.58 -10.01 18.13
N ALA A 243 -12.67 -9.29 18.78
CA ALA A 243 -12.85 -8.71 20.11
C ALA A 243 -12.71 -7.19 20.04
N PHE A 244 -13.61 -6.44 20.66
CA PHE A 244 -13.56 -4.98 20.67
C PHE A 244 -14.29 -4.41 21.89
N SER A 245 -13.68 -3.43 22.56
CA SER A 245 -14.29 -2.73 23.70
C SER A 245 -15.32 -1.70 23.26
N ILE A 246 -16.37 -1.55 24.05
CA ILE A 246 -17.41 -0.52 23.93
C ILE A 246 -17.56 0.18 25.28
N THR A 247 -17.99 1.44 25.25
CA THR A 247 -18.22 2.26 26.44
C THR A 247 -19.57 2.96 26.35
N GLY A 248 -20.33 2.92 27.43
CA GLY A 248 -21.58 3.65 27.61
C GLY A 248 -22.78 2.96 26.94
N LYS A 249 -23.80 3.76 26.65
CA LYS A 249 -25.10 3.23 26.20
C LYS A 249 -24.99 2.38 24.94
N ALA A 250 -25.43 1.13 25.05
CA ALA A 250 -25.37 0.17 23.95
C ALA A 250 -26.53 -0.83 23.98
N TRP A 251 -26.86 -1.35 22.80
CA TRP A 251 -27.70 -2.54 22.65
C TRP A 251 -26.90 -3.61 21.89
N VAL A 252 -26.77 -4.80 22.46
CA VAL A 252 -25.96 -5.89 21.86
C VAL A 252 -26.85 -7.03 21.38
N ASN A 253 -26.62 -7.48 20.16
CA ASN A 253 -27.31 -8.61 19.56
C ASN A 253 -26.76 -9.96 20.03
N ASN A 254 -27.46 -11.06 19.75
CA ASN A 254 -27.05 -12.44 20.08
C ASN A 254 -25.86 -12.97 19.28
N HIS A 255 -25.32 -12.20 18.33
CA HIS A 255 -24.14 -12.58 17.54
C HIS A 255 -22.81 -12.12 18.16
N ALA A 256 -22.85 -11.47 19.32
CA ALA A 256 -21.67 -11.05 20.07
C ALA A 256 -21.82 -11.44 21.55
N HIS A 257 -20.80 -12.06 22.10
CA HIS A 257 -20.64 -12.27 23.52
C HIS A 257 -20.39 -10.96 24.25
N ILE A 258 -20.83 -10.88 25.51
CA ILE A 258 -20.62 -9.72 26.36
C ILE A 258 -19.79 -10.14 27.57
N LEU A 259 -18.60 -9.57 27.70
CA LEU A 259 -17.72 -9.79 28.84
C LEU A 259 -17.58 -8.50 29.63
N ASN A 260 -17.83 -8.58 30.94
CA ASN A 260 -17.60 -7.53 31.90
C ASN A 260 -16.36 -7.86 32.75
N PHE A 261 -15.55 -6.86 33.05
CA PHE A 261 -14.29 -7.00 33.81
C PHE A 261 -14.28 -6.04 35.00
N ASP A 262 -13.54 -6.41 36.05
CA ASP A 262 -13.39 -5.55 37.24
C ASP A 262 -12.51 -4.32 36.96
N ASP A 263 -11.63 -4.39 35.96
CA ASP A 263 -10.74 -3.30 35.58
C ASP A 263 -10.50 -3.24 34.06
N MET A 264 -10.30 -2.01 33.58
CA MET A 264 -10.11 -1.73 32.15
C MET A 264 -8.79 -2.27 31.60
N ALA A 265 -7.73 -2.37 32.41
CA ALA A 265 -6.44 -2.84 31.94
C ALA A 265 -6.52 -4.33 31.57
N THR A 266 -7.16 -5.14 32.41
CA THR A 266 -7.45 -6.55 32.12
C THR A 266 -8.33 -6.69 30.88
N GLN A 267 -9.39 -5.88 30.77
CA GLN A 267 -10.25 -5.89 29.58
C GLN A 267 -9.48 -5.65 28.29
N ARG A 268 -8.64 -4.61 28.26
CA ARG A 268 -7.81 -4.25 27.09
C ARG A 268 -6.78 -5.33 26.75
N LEU A 269 -6.12 -5.91 27.76
CA LEU A 269 -5.18 -7.02 27.52
C LEU A 269 -5.87 -8.25 26.94
N VAL A 270 -7.06 -8.58 27.44
CA VAL A 270 -7.87 -9.69 26.90
C VAL A 270 -8.31 -9.39 25.47
N GLU A 271 -8.70 -8.16 25.16
CA GLU A 271 -9.01 -7.74 23.80
C GLU A 271 -7.84 -7.97 22.84
N PHE A 272 -6.65 -7.47 23.19
CA PHE A 272 -5.44 -7.68 22.40
C PHE A 272 -5.09 -9.16 22.24
N TYR A 273 -5.19 -9.94 23.31
CA TYR A 273 -4.86 -11.35 23.31
C TYR A 273 -5.82 -12.17 22.42
N ILE A 274 -7.14 -11.99 22.53
CA ILE A 274 -8.11 -12.68 21.67
C ILE A 274 -7.90 -12.31 20.20
N ASN A 275 -7.51 -11.06 19.94
CA ASN A 275 -7.18 -10.57 18.60
C ASN A 275 -5.80 -11.02 18.08
N SER A 276 -4.91 -11.56 18.91
CA SER A 276 -3.59 -12.07 18.47
C SER A 276 -3.55 -13.60 18.27
N ILE A 277 -4.43 -14.35 18.94
CA ILE A 277 -4.46 -15.82 18.85
C ILE A 277 -5.45 -16.34 17.80
N SER A 278 -5.20 -17.57 17.32
CA SER A 278 -6.20 -18.32 16.55
C SER A 278 -7.26 -18.91 17.48
N VAL A 279 -8.52 -18.52 17.30
CA VAL A 279 -9.64 -19.09 18.05
C VAL A 279 -10.18 -20.40 17.46
N ALA A 280 -9.63 -20.87 16.34
CA ALA A 280 -10.08 -22.08 15.65
C ALA A 280 -10.24 -23.32 16.57
N PRO A 281 -9.38 -23.56 17.59
CA PRO A 281 -9.55 -24.68 18.52
C PRO A 281 -10.85 -24.65 19.34
N TRP A 282 -11.45 -23.47 19.54
CA TRP A 282 -12.69 -23.26 20.31
C TRP A 282 -13.92 -23.05 19.42
N VAL A 283 -13.72 -23.01 18.11
CA VAL A 283 -14.78 -22.80 17.12
C VAL A 283 -15.37 -24.14 16.70
N SER A 284 -16.70 -24.19 16.62
CA SER A 284 -17.48 -25.34 16.19
C SER A 284 -18.25 -25.03 14.91
N GLY A 285 -18.56 -26.06 14.11
CA GLY A 285 -19.35 -25.94 12.88
C GLY A 285 -18.53 -25.59 11.64
N MET A 286 -18.54 -26.48 10.64
CA MET A 286 -17.74 -26.32 9.40
C MET A 286 -18.33 -25.31 8.41
N ALA A 287 -19.67 -25.27 8.28
CA ALA A 287 -20.35 -24.38 7.33
C ALA A 287 -20.69 -23.01 7.93
N GLN A 288 -20.95 -22.97 9.25
CA GLN A 288 -21.19 -21.74 10.00
C GLN A 288 -20.36 -21.81 11.30
N PRO A 289 -19.14 -21.26 11.27
CA PRO A 289 -18.27 -21.21 12.43
C PRO A 289 -18.96 -20.50 13.60
N LYS A 290 -18.89 -21.10 14.79
CA LYS A 290 -19.48 -20.60 16.02
C LYS A 290 -18.58 -20.85 17.22
N LEU A 291 -18.21 -19.78 17.91
CA LEU A 291 -17.59 -19.79 19.22
C LEU A 291 -18.74 -19.73 20.24
N ASN A 292 -19.04 -20.82 20.94
CA ASN A 292 -20.12 -20.80 21.92
C ASN A 292 -19.61 -20.31 23.29
N GLN A 293 -20.52 -19.85 24.14
CA GLN A 293 -20.21 -19.29 25.46
C GLN A 293 -19.32 -20.22 26.31
N LYS A 294 -19.60 -21.52 26.32
CA LYS A 294 -18.80 -22.51 27.06
C LYS A 294 -17.36 -22.58 26.55
N ALA A 295 -17.18 -22.54 25.23
CA ALA A 295 -15.86 -22.58 24.60
C ALA A 295 -15.09 -21.27 24.82
N LEU A 296 -15.76 -20.12 24.67
CA LEU A 296 -15.19 -18.80 24.98
C LEU A 296 -14.66 -18.77 26.43
N ASN A 297 -15.50 -19.14 27.39
CA ASN A 297 -15.16 -19.08 28.81
C ASN A 297 -13.97 -19.98 29.22
N GLN A 298 -13.58 -20.93 28.36
CA GLN A 298 -12.45 -21.84 28.57
C GLN A 298 -11.14 -21.37 27.93
N ILE A 299 -11.13 -20.27 27.18
CA ILE A 299 -9.91 -19.75 26.56
C ILE A 299 -8.90 -19.40 27.67
N PRO A 300 -7.67 -19.94 27.62
CA PRO A 300 -6.60 -19.60 28.55
C PRO A 300 -5.98 -18.27 28.15
N VAL A 301 -5.90 -17.34 29.09
CA VAL A 301 -5.35 -15.99 28.93
C VAL A 301 -4.13 -15.83 29.83
N PRO A 302 -2.93 -15.62 29.27
CA PRO A 302 -1.75 -15.23 30.02
C PRO A 302 -1.88 -13.76 30.41
N LEU A 303 -1.79 -13.45 31.69
CA LEU A 303 -1.82 -12.08 32.19
C LEU A 303 -0.59 -11.76 33.06
N PRO A 304 -0.01 -10.56 32.92
CA PRO A 304 1.04 -10.11 33.80
C PRO A 304 0.49 -9.76 35.20
N PRO A 305 1.40 -9.59 36.18
CA PRO A 305 1.09 -8.95 37.47
C PRO A 305 0.39 -7.60 37.30
N MET A 306 -0.49 -7.25 38.25
CA MET A 306 -1.34 -6.05 38.18
C MET A 306 -0.57 -4.75 37.94
N ASP A 307 0.61 -4.61 38.54
CA ASP A 307 1.48 -3.44 38.43
C ASP A 307 2.12 -3.26 37.04
N GLN A 308 2.09 -4.30 36.21
CA GLN A 308 2.62 -4.28 34.84
C GLN A 308 1.53 -4.13 33.78
N ARG A 309 0.25 -4.39 34.12
CA ARG A 309 -0.86 -4.40 33.16
C ARG A 309 -1.04 -3.06 32.46
N GLU A 310 -1.11 -1.97 33.21
CA GLU A 310 -1.31 -0.62 32.66
C GLU A 310 -0.17 -0.22 31.70
N ARG A 311 1.07 -0.57 32.05
CA ARG A 311 2.23 -0.30 31.22
C ARG A 311 2.16 -1.08 29.90
N LEU A 312 1.85 -2.37 29.97
CA LEU A 312 1.72 -3.20 28.77
C LEU A 312 0.56 -2.72 27.88
N VAL A 313 -0.58 -2.34 28.47
CA VAL A 313 -1.70 -1.74 27.72
C VAL A 313 -1.25 -0.49 26.99
N ALA A 314 -0.53 0.41 27.65
CA ALA A 314 -0.03 1.63 27.01
C ALA A 314 0.93 1.33 25.84
N GLU A 315 1.85 0.36 26.01
CA GLU A 315 2.78 -0.06 24.96
C GLU A 315 2.04 -0.68 23.76
N LEU A 316 1.03 -1.52 24.02
CA LEU A 316 0.21 -2.16 22.98
C LEU A 316 -0.74 -1.17 22.28
N ASP A 317 -1.31 -0.21 23.00
CA ASP A 317 -2.14 0.86 22.43
C ASP A 317 -1.32 1.78 21.52
N GLU A 318 -0.12 2.16 21.95
CA GLU A 318 0.79 2.96 21.11
C GLU A 318 1.15 2.20 19.83
N LEU A 319 1.46 0.91 19.95
CA LEU A 319 1.72 0.04 18.80
C LEU A 319 0.50 -0.03 17.86
N ALA A 320 -0.69 -0.30 18.40
CA ALA A 320 -1.94 -0.36 17.64
C ALA A 320 -2.27 0.95 16.91
N GLU A 321 -2.04 2.10 17.54
CA GLU A 321 -2.26 3.41 16.93
C GLU A 321 -1.29 3.65 15.76
N GLN A 322 0.00 3.31 15.94
CA GLN A 322 0.99 3.41 14.88
C GLN A 322 0.63 2.53 13.68
N ILE A 323 0.15 1.32 13.94
CA ILE A 323 -0.34 0.38 12.94
C ILE A 323 -1.51 0.97 12.17
N GLY A 324 -2.55 1.44 12.87
CA GLY A 324 -3.74 2.00 12.23
C GLY A 324 -3.42 3.19 11.32
N LYS A 325 -2.52 4.08 11.76
CA LYS A 325 -2.02 5.19 10.93
C LYS A 325 -1.29 4.68 9.68
N TRP A 326 -0.47 3.65 9.82
CA TRP A 326 0.28 3.08 8.71
C TRP A 326 -0.65 2.42 7.69
N GLU A 327 -1.63 1.64 8.13
CA GLU A 327 -2.64 1.01 7.27
C GLU A 327 -3.47 2.05 6.52
N ALA A 328 -3.96 3.09 7.21
CA ALA A 328 -4.74 4.16 6.60
C ALA A 328 -3.96 4.91 5.51
N ASN A 329 -2.69 5.21 5.77
CA ASN A 329 -1.80 5.83 4.78
C ASN A 329 -1.59 4.93 3.56
N ARG A 330 -1.42 3.62 3.77
CA ARG A 330 -1.25 2.65 2.69
C ARG A 330 -2.50 2.52 1.83
N GLN A 331 -3.68 2.49 2.47
CA GLN A 331 -4.97 2.46 1.81
C GLN A 331 -5.19 3.71 0.95
N THR A 332 -4.89 4.89 1.50
CA THR A 332 -4.94 6.17 0.78
C THR A 332 -4.05 6.14 -0.48
N ARG A 333 -2.87 5.54 -0.38
CA ARG A 333 -1.95 5.40 -1.52
C ARG A 333 -2.50 4.47 -2.61
N LEU A 334 -3.15 3.38 -2.23
CA LEU A 334 -3.83 2.48 -3.19
C LEU A 334 -4.95 3.21 -3.94
N GLU A 335 -5.73 4.02 -3.24
CA GLU A 335 -6.79 4.85 -3.84
C GLU A 335 -6.21 5.92 -4.78
N ALA A 336 -5.10 6.56 -4.40
CA ALA A 336 -4.40 7.52 -5.25
C ALA A 336 -3.84 6.88 -6.53
N LEU A 337 -3.31 5.67 -6.46
CA LEU A 337 -2.85 4.91 -7.65
C LEU A 337 -4.02 4.58 -8.59
N ALA A 338 -5.16 4.20 -8.05
CA ALA A 338 -6.38 3.96 -8.83
C ALA A 338 -6.87 5.25 -9.50
N ALA A 339 -6.88 6.37 -8.78
CA ALA A 339 -7.23 7.68 -9.32
C ALA A 339 -6.26 8.16 -10.41
N LEU A 340 -4.95 7.92 -10.24
CA LEU A 340 -3.93 8.24 -11.22
C LEU A 340 -4.16 7.48 -12.54
N LYS A 341 -4.48 6.19 -12.47
CA LYS A 341 -4.84 5.38 -13.64
C LYS A 341 -5.98 6.04 -14.43
N GLN A 342 -7.05 6.44 -13.74
CA GLN A 342 -8.21 7.09 -14.38
C GLN A 342 -7.85 8.47 -14.97
N SER A 343 -7.04 9.26 -14.28
CA SER A 343 -6.57 10.56 -14.75
C SER A 343 -5.73 10.46 -16.03
N LEU A 344 -4.83 9.47 -16.11
CA LEU A 344 -4.02 9.22 -17.31
C LEU A 344 -4.87 8.83 -18.51
N LEU A 345 -5.89 7.98 -18.32
CA LEU A 345 -6.85 7.63 -19.37
C LEU A 345 -7.60 8.87 -19.86
N HIS A 346 -8.13 9.67 -18.94
CA HIS A 346 -8.84 10.90 -19.29
C HIS A 346 -7.96 11.83 -20.14
N ARG A 347 -6.72 12.10 -19.70
CA ARG A 347 -5.77 12.96 -20.42
C ARG A 347 -5.35 12.40 -21.79
N ALA A 348 -5.25 11.08 -21.92
CA ALA A 348 -4.91 10.41 -23.18
C ALA A 348 -5.99 10.65 -24.25
N PHE A 349 -7.26 10.63 -23.86
CA PHE A 349 -8.38 10.71 -24.79
C PHE A 349 -9.03 12.10 -24.90
N SER A 350 -8.68 13.05 -24.03
CA SER A 350 -9.02 14.47 -24.18
C SER A 350 -8.04 15.26 -25.07
N GLY A 351 -6.92 14.64 -25.47
CA GLY A 351 -5.87 15.28 -26.27
C GLY A 351 -4.82 16.05 -25.44
N GLU A 352 -5.00 16.11 -24.12
CA GLU A 352 -4.11 16.81 -23.16
C GLU A 352 -2.77 16.09 -22.91
N LEU A 353 -2.61 14.87 -23.43
CA LEU A 353 -1.33 14.15 -23.42
C LEU A 353 -0.33 14.68 -24.47
N THR A 354 -0.78 15.50 -25.44
CA THR A 354 -0.06 15.78 -26.69
C THR A 354 0.43 17.21 -26.88
N SER A 355 0.09 18.14 -25.97
CA SER A 355 0.79 19.43 -25.92
C SER A 355 2.20 19.22 -25.37
N LYS A 356 3.21 19.79 -26.04
CA LYS A 356 4.62 19.68 -25.64
C LYS A 356 4.80 19.93 -24.14
N ALA A 357 5.32 18.90 -23.47
CA ALA A 357 5.82 18.87 -22.10
C ALA A 357 4.81 19.18 -20.98
N LYS A 358 4.25 18.12 -20.39
CA LYS A 358 4.33 17.80 -18.94
C LYS A 358 3.55 16.52 -18.65
N THR A 359 4.20 15.39 -18.94
CA THR A 359 3.80 14.07 -18.42
C THR A 359 4.74 13.72 -17.28
N ALA A 360 4.20 13.09 -16.23
CA ALA A 360 4.81 12.78 -14.91
C ALA A 360 5.10 13.95 -13.94
N ALA A 361 5.38 15.17 -14.39
CA ALA A 361 5.87 16.23 -13.49
C ALA A 361 4.83 17.06 -12.72
N ALA A 362 3.53 16.72 -12.70
CA ALA A 362 2.49 17.65 -12.19
C ALA A 362 1.91 17.31 -10.81
N LEU A 363 2.37 16.24 -10.16
CA LEU A 363 2.10 15.97 -8.73
C LEU A 363 3.39 15.84 -7.89
N ASP A 364 4.57 15.74 -8.52
CA ASP A 364 5.89 15.66 -7.85
C ASP A 364 6.78 16.92 -8.01
N SER A 365 6.35 17.99 -8.72
CA SER A 365 7.26 19.10 -9.09
C SER A 365 7.77 19.98 -7.96
N ASP A 366 7.09 20.04 -6.82
CA ASP A 366 7.49 20.97 -5.76
C ASP A 366 8.69 20.46 -4.96
N PHE A 367 8.89 19.14 -4.93
CA PHE A 367 9.93 18.48 -4.15
C PHE A 367 11.18 18.10 -4.95
N ALA A 368 11.05 17.88 -6.25
CA ALA A 368 12.14 17.52 -7.15
C ALA A 368 13.06 18.70 -7.54
N THR A 369 13.16 19.72 -6.68
CA THR A 369 13.94 20.94 -6.93
C THR A 369 15.22 20.98 -6.08
N PRO A 370 16.33 21.53 -6.61
CA PRO A 370 17.52 21.81 -5.80
C PRO A 370 17.21 22.67 -4.56
N ALA A 371 16.18 23.52 -4.65
CA ALA A 371 15.68 24.34 -3.57
C ALA A 371 15.13 23.51 -2.40
N PHE A 372 14.25 22.55 -2.70
CA PHE A 372 13.67 21.70 -1.67
C PHE A 372 14.73 20.78 -1.05
N ALA A 373 15.59 20.16 -1.86
CA ALA A 373 16.71 19.38 -1.34
C ALA A 373 17.62 20.20 -0.41
N ALA A 374 17.91 21.46 -0.74
CA ALA A 374 18.68 22.34 0.13
C ALA A 374 17.95 22.65 1.46
N LYS A 375 16.61 22.82 1.42
CA LYS A 375 15.78 22.97 2.63
C LYS A 375 15.85 21.73 3.52
N VAL A 376 15.78 20.53 2.94
CA VAL A 376 15.95 19.24 3.65
C VAL A 376 17.31 19.17 4.33
N VAL A 377 18.40 19.49 3.63
CA VAL A 377 19.75 19.48 4.21
C VAL A 377 19.90 20.48 5.35
N ALA A 378 19.39 21.70 5.18
CA ALA A 378 19.49 22.74 6.20
C ALA A 378 18.67 22.40 7.46
N PHE A 379 17.48 21.81 7.29
CA PHE A 379 16.66 21.30 8.40
C PHE A 379 17.38 20.15 9.11
N ALA A 380 17.95 19.21 8.36
CA ALA A 380 18.74 18.12 8.93
C ALA A 380 19.93 18.64 9.73
N TYR A 381 20.62 19.68 9.25
CA TYR A 381 21.69 20.33 10.01
C TYR A 381 21.17 20.89 11.34
N GLU A 382 20.01 21.57 11.38
CA GLU A 382 19.43 22.05 12.65
C GLU A 382 19.13 20.91 13.62
N ARG A 383 18.62 19.77 13.14
CA ARG A 383 18.40 18.59 13.98
C ARG A 383 19.69 18.04 14.56
N HIS A 384 20.77 18.02 13.77
CA HIS A 384 22.10 17.64 14.27
C HIS A 384 22.67 18.65 15.27
N VAL A 385 22.40 19.94 15.12
CA VAL A 385 22.75 20.96 16.13
C VAL A 385 21.98 20.72 17.43
N ALA A 386 20.67 20.52 17.34
CA ALA A 386 19.81 20.31 18.51
C ALA A 386 20.21 19.08 19.34
N LYS A 387 20.64 17.99 18.70
CA LYS A 387 21.12 16.77 19.37
C LYS A 387 22.62 16.78 19.71
N ASN A 388 23.33 17.90 19.51
CA ASN A 388 24.78 17.99 19.71
C ASN A 388 25.60 16.96 18.88
N ARG A 389 25.16 16.70 17.65
CA ARG A 389 25.75 15.74 16.69
C ARG A 389 26.40 16.40 15.46
N VAL A 390 26.61 17.72 15.46
CA VAL A 390 27.13 18.49 14.31
C VAL A 390 28.43 17.93 13.74
N ARG A 391 29.32 17.38 14.57
CA ARG A 391 30.59 16.76 14.14
C ARG A 391 30.40 15.61 13.13
N ASN A 392 29.24 14.97 13.13
CA ASN A 392 28.88 13.88 12.22
C ASN A 392 28.23 14.38 10.91
N PHE A 393 27.97 15.69 10.79
CA PHE A 393 27.27 16.27 9.66
C PHE A 393 28.23 16.90 8.65
N GLY A 394 28.30 16.31 7.46
CA GLY A 394 29.07 16.78 6.31
C GLY A 394 28.40 16.36 5.01
N THR A 395 29.03 16.60 3.86
CA THR A 395 28.44 16.29 2.54
C THR A 395 28.02 14.83 2.39
N VAL A 396 28.83 13.88 2.85
CA VAL A 396 28.48 12.44 2.81
C VAL A 396 27.20 12.16 3.62
N LYS A 397 27.11 12.71 4.83
CA LYS A 397 25.95 12.54 5.70
C LYS A 397 24.70 13.16 5.06
N ALA A 398 24.83 14.36 4.48
CA ALA A 398 23.75 15.03 3.78
C ALA A 398 23.23 14.20 2.59
N GLU A 399 24.12 13.58 1.81
CA GLU A 399 23.74 12.71 0.70
C GLU A 399 22.99 11.45 1.15
N LYS A 400 23.42 10.82 2.25
CA LYS A 400 22.68 9.68 2.80
C LYS A 400 21.32 10.09 3.33
N ILE A 401 21.22 11.25 3.98
CA ILE A 401 19.93 11.79 4.43
C ILE A 401 19.01 12.03 3.25
N LEU A 402 19.46 12.70 2.18
CA LEU A 402 18.65 12.90 0.99
C LEU A 402 18.20 11.56 0.37
N HIS A 403 19.04 10.53 0.41
CA HIS A 403 18.70 9.23 -0.18
C HIS A 403 17.64 8.51 0.66
N MET A 404 17.81 8.51 1.98
CA MET A 404 16.85 7.90 2.89
C MET A 404 15.54 8.70 2.96
N VAL A 405 15.57 10.02 2.80
CA VAL A 405 14.37 10.86 2.69
C VAL A 405 13.59 10.51 1.42
N GLU A 406 14.27 10.32 0.28
CA GLU A 406 13.62 9.89 -0.96
C GLU A 406 13.04 8.48 -0.84
N ALA A 407 13.79 7.56 -0.21
CA ALA A 407 13.40 6.17 -0.06
C ALA A 407 12.29 5.91 0.97
N ILE A 408 12.36 6.55 2.15
CA ILE A 408 11.44 6.31 3.28
C ILE A 408 10.39 7.42 3.38
N GLY A 409 10.78 8.66 3.08
CA GLY A 409 9.89 9.82 3.17
C GLY A 409 8.83 9.88 2.06
N SER A 410 8.91 8.99 1.05
CA SER A 410 8.03 8.96 -0.12
C SER A 410 7.96 10.30 -0.86
N VAL A 411 9.09 10.99 -0.98
CA VAL A 411 9.22 12.27 -1.68
C VAL A 411 10.24 12.12 -2.81
N ASP A 412 9.85 12.36 -4.07
CA ASP A 412 10.79 12.40 -5.18
C ASP A 412 11.61 13.70 -5.14
N LEU A 413 12.92 13.58 -4.92
CA LEU A 413 13.85 14.71 -4.87
C LEU A 413 14.47 15.01 -6.25
N GLY A 414 14.06 14.31 -7.31
CA GLY A 414 14.60 14.45 -8.65
C GLY A 414 15.99 13.82 -8.82
N ARG A 415 16.45 13.02 -7.85
CA ARG A 415 17.76 12.38 -7.87
C ARG A 415 17.83 11.19 -8.82
N GLN A 416 19.02 10.92 -9.34
CA GLN A 416 19.42 9.74 -10.10
C GLN A 416 20.67 9.13 -9.44
N PRO A 417 20.50 8.44 -8.30
CA PRO A 417 21.63 7.96 -7.50
C PRO A 417 22.40 6.83 -8.19
N SER A 418 23.70 6.80 -7.95
CA SER A 418 24.64 5.79 -8.44
C SER A 418 25.45 5.16 -7.29
N ARG A 419 26.00 3.97 -7.53
CA ARG A 419 26.82 3.19 -6.60
C ARG A 419 28.21 3.79 -6.50
N GLU A 420 28.44 4.53 -5.42
CA GLU A 420 29.73 5.14 -5.13
C GLU A 420 30.40 4.51 -3.89
N ALA A 421 31.69 4.78 -3.71
CA ALA A 421 32.50 4.26 -2.61
C ALA A 421 31.88 4.54 -1.23
N ALA A 422 31.28 5.72 -1.05
CA ALA A 422 30.60 6.13 0.18
C ALA A 422 29.09 5.80 0.20
N GLY A 423 28.63 4.83 -0.61
CA GLY A 423 27.21 4.47 -0.76
C GLY A 423 26.48 5.28 -1.84
N PRO A 424 25.13 5.25 -1.89
CA PRO A 424 24.34 5.90 -2.94
C PRO A 424 24.61 7.39 -3.04
N ASP A 425 24.91 7.88 -4.24
CA ASP A 425 25.26 9.29 -4.47
C ASP A 425 24.77 9.80 -5.83
N ASP A 426 24.37 11.06 -5.91
CA ASP A 426 24.09 11.73 -7.17
C ASP A 426 24.91 13.02 -7.23
N ALA A 427 26.06 12.94 -7.91
CA ALA A 427 26.98 14.07 -8.01
C ALA A 427 26.35 15.27 -8.71
N THR A 428 25.52 15.05 -9.75
CA THR A 428 24.91 16.12 -10.54
C THR A 428 23.87 16.87 -9.71
N HIS A 429 22.94 16.14 -9.09
CA HIS A 429 21.94 16.73 -8.21
C HIS A 429 22.60 17.44 -7.03
N ARG A 430 23.59 16.81 -6.39
CA ARG A 430 24.34 17.39 -5.28
C ARG A 430 24.98 18.73 -5.63
N HIS A 431 25.69 18.81 -6.76
CA HIS A 431 26.28 20.07 -7.22
C HIS A 431 25.22 21.14 -7.44
N ALA A 432 24.10 20.80 -8.10
CA ALA A 432 22.99 21.72 -8.30
C ALA A 432 22.38 22.21 -6.97
N THR A 433 22.22 21.34 -5.97
CA THR A 433 21.73 21.69 -4.62
C THR A 433 22.68 22.67 -3.92
N TRP A 434 23.99 22.39 -3.94
CA TRP A 434 24.99 23.28 -3.33
C TRP A 434 25.13 24.61 -4.06
N ASP A 435 25.10 24.61 -5.39
CA ASP A 435 25.13 25.82 -6.21
C ASP A 435 23.92 26.69 -5.92
N TRP A 436 22.73 26.09 -5.86
CA TRP A 436 21.52 26.79 -5.50
C TRP A 436 21.63 27.40 -4.09
N ALA A 437 22.02 26.61 -3.08
CA ALA A 437 22.17 27.09 -1.70
C ALA A 437 23.17 28.25 -1.58
N ARG A 438 24.28 28.20 -2.34
CA ARG A 438 25.26 29.29 -2.41
C ARG A 438 24.69 30.53 -3.09
N SER A 439 24.00 30.36 -4.22
CA SER A 439 23.39 31.46 -4.97
C SER A 439 22.34 32.22 -4.17
N GLN A 440 21.62 31.53 -3.28
CA GLN A 440 20.63 32.12 -2.39
C GLN A 440 21.23 32.67 -1.09
N HIS A 441 22.57 32.62 -0.93
CA HIS A 441 23.25 32.92 0.33
C HIS A 441 22.66 32.16 1.53
N PHE A 442 22.22 30.91 1.32
CA PHE A 442 21.56 30.10 2.34
C PHE A 442 22.60 29.41 3.24
N PHE A 443 23.42 28.54 2.66
CA PHE A 443 24.54 27.88 3.34
C PHE A 443 25.59 27.42 2.32
N ARG A 444 26.77 27.02 2.81
CA ARG A 444 27.79 26.31 2.00
C ARG A 444 28.50 25.23 2.81
N PHE A 445 29.16 24.33 2.11
CA PHE A 445 30.09 23.35 2.71
C PHE A 445 31.54 23.76 2.46
N ASN A 446 32.34 23.82 3.52
CA ASN A 446 33.78 24.12 3.45
C ASN A 446 34.60 22.86 3.66
N LYS A 447 35.65 22.68 2.86
CA LYS A 447 36.55 21.54 2.99
C LYS A 447 37.43 21.68 4.24
N ARG A 448 37.52 20.62 5.03
CA ARG A 448 38.42 20.53 6.20
C ARG A 448 39.84 20.14 5.80
N SER A 449 40.82 20.63 6.55
CA SER A 449 42.26 20.33 6.38
C SER A 449 42.62 18.85 6.52
N GLY A 450 41.80 18.07 7.25
CA GLY A 450 41.95 16.60 7.41
C GLY A 450 41.01 15.75 6.54
N GLY A 451 40.31 16.36 5.57
CA GLY A 451 39.28 15.69 4.77
C GLY A 451 37.87 15.82 5.37
N GLY A 452 36.87 15.74 4.49
CA GLY A 452 35.46 16.01 4.82
C GLY A 452 35.09 17.49 4.69
N HIS A 453 33.84 17.81 5.01
CA HIS A 453 33.29 19.16 4.88
C HIS A 453 32.54 19.58 6.14
N ASP A 454 32.57 20.87 6.44
CA ASP A 454 31.80 21.52 7.50
C ASP A 454 30.73 22.43 6.91
N PHE A 455 29.57 22.46 7.55
CA PHE A 455 28.45 23.30 7.14
C PHE A 455 28.63 24.72 7.68
N GLU A 456 28.57 25.72 6.80
CA GLU A 456 28.61 27.14 7.16
C GLU A 456 27.28 27.81 6.80
N LYS A 457 26.68 28.49 7.78
CA LYS A 457 25.49 29.33 7.59
C LYS A 457 25.89 30.64 6.90
N LEU A 458 25.12 31.04 5.89
CA LEU A 458 25.33 32.30 5.16
C LEU A 458 24.26 33.34 5.55
N SER A 459 24.30 34.53 4.95
CA SER A 459 23.51 35.70 5.37
C SER A 459 21.99 35.49 5.31
N ALA A 460 21.47 34.67 4.39
CA ALA A 460 20.04 34.39 4.26
C ALA A 460 19.54 33.21 5.11
N TYR A 461 20.43 32.53 5.86
CA TYR A 461 20.11 31.31 6.61
C TYR A 461 18.90 31.46 7.53
N SER A 462 18.88 32.51 8.36
CA SER A 462 17.86 32.70 9.40
C SER A 462 16.45 32.93 8.83
N GLY A 463 16.33 33.48 7.63
CA GLY A 463 15.05 33.64 6.93
C GLY A 463 14.59 32.34 6.30
N MET A 464 15.45 31.75 5.47
CA MET A 464 15.12 30.58 4.66
C MET A 464 14.92 29.30 5.49
N ILE A 465 15.59 29.18 6.64
CA ILE A 465 15.39 28.03 7.53
C ILE A 465 13.97 28.01 8.14
N LYS A 466 13.33 29.17 8.31
CA LYS A 466 11.93 29.24 8.77
C LYS A 466 10.99 28.61 7.75
N GLU A 467 11.20 28.89 6.47
CA GLU A 467 10.44 28.25 5.38
C GLU A 467 10.66 26.74 5.35
N ALA A 468 11.92 26.29 5.54
CA ALA A 468 12.24 24.87 5.60
C ALA A 468 11.52 24.18 6.76
N ARG A 469 11.47 24.82 7.95
CA ARG A 469 10.70 24.30 9.09
C ARG A 469 9.22 24.17 8.78
N THR A 470 8.61 25.20 8.20
CA THR A 470 7.19 25.17 7.82
C THR A 470 6.90 24.05 6.81
N ALA A 471 7.83 23.80 5.88
CA ALA A 471 7.66 22.76 4.86
C ALA A 471 7.89 21.32 5.37
N ILE A 472 8.72 21.13 6.40
CA ILE A 472 9.23 19.80 6.80
C ILE A 472 8.73 19.35 8.17
N ALA A 473 8.45 20.25 9.11
CA ALA A 473 8.02 19.88 10.46
C ALA A 473 6.70 19.08 10.44
N GLY A 474 6.63 18.01 11.22
CA GLY A 474 5.53 17.05 11.30
C GLY A 474 5.46 16.06 10.13
N SER A 475 6.32 16.18 9.11
CA SER A 475 6.23 15.38 7.88
C SER A 475 6.98 14.03 7.95
N ALA A 476 6.72 13.15 6.98
CA ALA A 476 7.51 11.93 6.78
C ALA A 476 8.99 12.23 6.49
N VAL A 477 9.30 13.38 5.89
CA VAL A 477 10.68 13.82 5.63
C VAL A 477 11.42 14.11 6.94
N GLU A 478 10.75 14.72 7.92
CA GLU A 478 11.34 14.92 9.25
C GLU A 478 11.63 13.59 9.95
N LYS A 479 10.67 12.64 9.91
CA LYS A 479 10.88 11.31 10.50
C LYS A 479 12.08 10.59 9.89
N ALA A 480 12.20 10.64 8.56
CA ALA A 480 13.35 10.06 7.85
C ALA A 480 14.67 10.73 8.23
N ILE A 481 14.68 12.07 8.42
CA ILE A 481 15.86 12.79 8.91
C ILE A 481 16.23 12.32 10.32
N GLU A 482 15.27 12.28 11.24
CA GLU A 482 15.49 11.97 12.67
C GLU A 482 16.11 10.59 12.88
N LEU A 483 15.75 9.60 12.06
CA LEU A 483 16.38 8.26 12.08
C LEU A 483 17.90 8.32 11.91
N LEU A 484 18.40 9.25 11.08
CA LEU A 484 19.81 9.34 10.76
C LEU A 484 20.60 10.26 11.71
N VAL A 485 19.95 11.11 12.51
CA VAL A 485 20.65 12.16 13.28
C VAL A 485 21.66 11.58 14.28
N ASP A 486 21.26 10.52 14.98
CA ASP A 486 22.07 9.94 16.06
C ASP A 486 23.20 9.03 15.53
N MET A 487 23.12 8.63 14.27
CA MET A 487 24.12 7.77 13.65
C MET A 487 25.44 8.53 13.40
N ASP A 488 26.57 7.83 13.57
CA ASP A 488 27.83 8.32 13.03
C ASP A 488 27.84 8.31 11.49
N ARG A 489 28.94 8.79 10.89
CA ARG A 489 29.08 8.89 9.44
C ARG A 489 29.09 7.50 8.78
N ASP A 490 29.84 6.57 9.35
CA ASP A 490 30.10 5.27 8.73
C ASP A 490 28.87 4.37 8.81
N PHE A 491 28.12 4.42 9.92
CA PHE A 491 26.87 3.70 10.06
C PHE A 491 25.78 4.25 9.15
N ALA A 492 25.68 5.58 8.98
CA ALA A 492 24.74 6.17 8.03
C ALA A 492 25.04 5.77 6.58
N GLU A 493 26.32 5.67 6.23
CA GLU A 493 26.76 5.12 4.94
C GLU A 493 26.34 3.66 4.79
N LEU A 494 26.57 2.82 5.81
CA LEU A 494 26.20 1.41 5.78
C LEU A 494 24.69 1.22 5.64
N ILE A 495 23.87 1.95 6.39
CA ILE A 495 22.41 1.90 6.30
C ILE A 495 21.94 2.25 4.88
N ALA A 496 22.39 3.39 4.33
CA ALA A 496 21.98 3.80 2.99
C ALA A 496 22.44 2.81 1.90
N THR A 497 23.65 2.25 2.05
CA THR A 497 24.18 1.23 1.12
C THR A 497 23.38 -0.07 1.20
N THR A 498 23.13 -0.55 2.42
CA THR A 498 22.38 -1.79 2.68
C THR A 498 20.95 -1.68 2.20
N TYR A 499 20.28 -0.56 2.53
CA TYR A 499 18.93 -0.26 2.07
C TYR A 499 18.87 -0.27 0.54
N ALA A 500 19.76 0.46 -0.13
CA ALA A 500 19.76 0.54 -1.59
C ALA A 500 20.07 -0.79 -2.28
N ALA A 501 21.01 -1.57 -1.75
CA ALA A 501 21.34 -2.88 -2.27
C ALA A 501 20.18 -3.86 -2.13
N TRP A 502 19.54 -3.89 -0.96
CA TRP A 502 18.34 -4.67 -0.71
C TRP A 502 17.19 -4.23 -1.62
N ASN A 503 16.96 -2.93 -1.76
CA ASN A 503 15.96 -2.39 -2.68
C ASN A 503 16.22 -2.81 -4.13
N ASN A 504 17.47 -2.74 -4.60
CA ASN A 504 17.84 -3.20 -5.94
C ASN A 504 17.59 -4.70 -6.12
N LEU A 505 17.87 -5.56 -5.12
CA LEU A 505 17.58 -7.00 -5.19
C LEU A 505 16.08 -7.25 -5.37
N ILE A 506 15.24 -6.49 -4.67
CA ILE A 506 13.78 -6.59 -4.79
C ILE A 506 13.33 -6.14 -6.19
N ILE A 507 13.85 -5.02 -6.68
CA ILE A 507 13.58 -4.52 -8.05
C ILE A 507 13.98 -5.56 -9.09
N ASP A 508 15.14 -6.17 -8.92
CA ASP A 508 15.70 -7.17 -9.83
C ASP A 508 15.04 -8.56 -9.64
N ARG A 509 14.03 -8.69 -8.76
CA ARG A 509 13.30 -9.94 -8.42
C ARG A 509 14.23 -11.08 -7.97
N CYS A 510 15.32 -10.73 -7.31
CA CYS A 510 16.25 -11.67 -6.71
C CYS A 510 15.81 -12.06 -5.29
N ALA A 511 16.34 -13.17 -4.79
CA ALA A 511 16.28 -13.47 -3.36
C ALA A 511 16.97 -12.34 -2.57
N ALA A 512 16.36 -11.95 -1.46
CA ALA A 512 16.86 -10.92 -0.56
C ALA A 512 17.04 -11.49 0.85
N THR A 513 17.74 -12.63 0.95
CA THR A 513 18.20 -13.15 2.25
C THR A 513 19.26 -12.22 2.84
N ASP A 514 19.56 -12.35 4.13
CA ASP A 514 20.60 -11.54 4.77
C ASP A 514 21.93 -11.67 4.03
N ASP A 515 22.29 -12.88 3.60
CA ASP A 515 23.52 -13.14 2.85
C ASP A 515 23.49 -12.49 1.45
N ASP A 516 22.34 -12.52 0.75
CA ASP A 516 22.18 -11.87 -0.54
C ASP A 516 22.31 -10.34 -0.41
N ILE A 517 21.71 -9.77 0.64
CA ILE A 517 21.76 -8.34 0.93
C ILE A 517 23.19 -7.92 1.24
N VAL A 518 23.91 -8.68 2.09
CA VAL A 518 25.31 -8.40 2.41
C VAL A 518 26.16 -8.50 1.15
N LEU A 519 26.00 -9.55 0.36
CA LEU A 519 26.73 -9.74 -0.89
C LEU A 519 26.48 -8.57 -1.86
N ALA A 520 25.24 -8.10 -1.97
CA ALA A 520 24.90 -6.97 -2.82
C ALA A 520 25.46 -5.63 -2.29
N ALA A 521 25.39 -5.39 -0.98
CA ALA A 521 25.78 -4.14 -0.33
C ALA A 521 27.29 -3.99 -0.11
N ARG A 522 28.01 -5.10 0.04
CA ARG A 522 29.43 -5.14 0.36
C ARG A 522 30.26 -5.53 -0.85
N ASP A 523 30.02 -6.71 -1.39
CA ASP A 523 30.89 -7.31 -2.39
C ASP A 523 30.59 -6.81 -3.82
N ARG A 524 29.31 -6.57 -4.13
CA ARG A 524 28.86 -6.12 -5.47
C ARG A 524 28.57 -4.62 -5.57
N TRP A 525 28.83 -3.87 -4.50
CA TRP A 525 28.56 -2.42 -4.47
C TRP A 525 29.74 -1.60 -5.00
N HIS A 526 30.87 -1.65 -4.31
CA HIS A 526 32.11 -0.95 -4.65
C HIS A 526 33.28 -1.59 -3.90
N ARG A 527 34.48 -1.66 -4.49
CA ARG A 527 35.64 -2.35 -3.90
C ARG A 527 35.99 -1.85 -2.48
N ASP A 528 35.84 -0.55 -2.24
CA ASP A 528 36.10 0.07 -0.93
C ASP A 528 35.17 -0.41 0.20
N LYS A 529 34.02 -1.03 -0.12
CA LYS A 529 33.10 -1.58 0.88
C LYS A 529 33.68 -2.81 1.60
N LEU A 530 34.65 -3.49 0.99
CA LEU A 530 35.36 -4.61 1.61
C LEU A 530 36.13 -4.21 2.88
N ARG A 531 36.36 -2.91 3.11
CA ARG A 531 36.96 -2.38 4.35
C ARG A 531 36.07 -2.59 5.58
N PHE A 532 34.76 -2.77 5.39
CA PHE A 532 33.82 -3.01 6.46
C PHE A 532 33.66 -4.51 6.69
N ASP A 533 33.60 -4.90 7.96
CA ASP A 533 33.30 -6.28 8.37
C ASP A 533 31.86 -6.65 7.97
N PRO A 534 31.59 -7.89 7.50
CA PRO A 534 30.24 -8.33 7.15
C PRO A 534 29.22 -8.13 8.28
N SER A 535 29.61 -8.32 9.54
CA SER A 535 28.74 -8.14 10.72
C SER A 535 28.09 -6.75 10.76
N ARG A 536 28.79 -5.72 10.28
CA ARG A 536 28.25 -4.35 10.25
C ARG A 536 27.12 -4.18 9.24
N PHE A 537 27.07 -5.00 8.19
CA PHE A 537 25.94 -5.02 7.26
C PHE A 537 24.76 -5.78 7.86
N HIS A 538 25.00 -6.85 8.63
CA HIS A 538 23.93 -7.48 9.41
C HIS A 538 23.37 -6.54 10.48
N ASP A 539 24.19 -5.71 11.13
CA ASP A 539 23.72 -4.64 12.02
C ASP A 539 22.84 -3.63 11.29
N ALA A 540 23.22 -3.27 10.05
CA ALA A 540 22.42 -2.40 9.21
C ALA A 540 21.07 -3.05 8.82
N ILE A 541 21.05 -4.34 8.48
CA ILE A 541 19.82 -5.09 8.19
C ILE A 541 18.92 -5.13 9.43
N ARG A 542 19.48 -5.45 10.61
CA ARG A 542 18.74 -5.45 11.87
C ARG A 542 18.18 -4.07 12.19
N PHE A 543 18.96 -3.01 12.00
CA PHE A 543 18.46 -1.65 12.17
C PHE A 543 17.29 -1.35 11.24
N ILE A 544 17.42 -1.70 9.95
CA ILE A 544 16.38 -1.47 8.94
C ILE A 544 15.09 -2.19 9.33
N ARG A 545 15.19 -3.43 9.84
CA ARG A 545 14.05 -4.21 10.36
C ARG A 545 13.46 -3.57 11.62
N ASN A 546 14.29 -3.30 12.64
CA ASN A 546 13.85 -2.76 13.93
C ASN A 546 13.22 -1.37 13.83
N ASN A 547 13.57 -0.59 12.81
CA ASN A 547 12.99 0.73 12.57
C ASN A 547 11.84 0.69 11.54
N ASN A 548 11.38 -0.50 11.12
CA ASN A 548 10.29 -0.70 10.18
C ASN A 548 10.47 0.05 8.85
N ILE A 549 11.70 0.09 8.35
CA ILE A 549 12.08 0.76 7.09
C ILE A 549 12.59 -0.26 6.06
N VAL A 550 12.08 -1.49 6.07
CA VAL A 550 12.46 -2.51 5.10
C VAL A 550 12.11 -2.04 3.68
N PRO A 551 13.05 -2.08 2.71
CA PRO A 551 12.77 -1.72 1.33
C PRO A 551 11.75 -2.66 0.71
N ASP A 552 10.93 -2.13 -0.20
CA ASP A 552 9.86 -2.85 -0.90
C ASP A 552 9.99 -2.76 -2.43
N GLY A 553 11.16 -2.33 -2.92
CA GLY A 553 11.44 -2.13 -4.34
C GLY A 553 10.84 -0.85 -4.93
N THR A 554 10.20 0.00 -4.12
CA THR A 554 9.59 1.26 -4.61
C THR A 554 10.56 2.43 -4.64
N ALA A 555 11.65 2.40 -3.87
CA ALA A 555 12.68 3.42 -3.92
C ALA A 555 13.43 3.37 -5.26
N LYS A 556 13.97 4.50 -5.72
CA LYS A 556 14.71 4.56 -6.98
C LYS A 556 15.85 3.56 -6.99
N ARG A 557 15.96 2.82 -8.10
CA ARG A 557 17.10 1.94 -8.35
C ARG A 557 18.39 2.76 -8.32
N VAL A 558 19.35 2.35 -7.50
CA VAL A 558 20.68 2.98 -7.48
C VAL A 558 21.51 2.36 -8.60
N GLY A 559 21.85 3.18 -9.60
CA GLY A 559 22.57 2.78 -10.82
C GLY A 559 24.07 2.55 -10.61
N GLY A 560 24.79 2.07 -11.63
CA GLY A 560 26.24 1.84 -11.59
C GLY A 560 26.69 0.89 -12.69
N GLN A 561 27.56 1.39 -13.59
CA GLN A 561 28.04 0.87 -14.88
C GLN A 561 27.33 -0.38 -15.45
N GLU A 562 26.36 -0.15 -16.33
CA GLU A 562 25.96 -1.09 -17.38
C GLU A 562 27.05 -1.21 -18.46
N ALA A 563 28.22 -1.68 -18.04
CA ALA A 563 29.32 -2.05 -18.92
C ALA A 563 30.18 -3.10 -18.21
N LEU A 564 29.64 -4.32 -18.06
CA LEU A 564 30.35 -5.61 -17.95
C LEU A 564 29.42 -6.69 -17.36
N LEU A 565 28.31 -6.95 -18.03
CA LEU A 565 27.78 -8.31 -18.14
C LEU A 565 27.64 -8.56 -19.64
N LEU A 566 28.72 -9.10 -20.20
CA LEU A 566 28.72 -9.89 -21.42
C LEU A 566 27.76 -11.07 -21.27
#